data_AF-A0A3B9M2W3-F1
#
_entry.id   AF-A0A3B9M2W3-F1
#
_cell.length_a   1.000
_cell.length_b   1.000
_cell.length_c   1.000
_cell.angle_alpha   90.00
_cell.angle_beta   90.00
_cell.angle_gamma   90.00
#
_symmetry.space_group_name_H-M   'P 1'
#
loop_
_entity.id
_entity.type
_entity.pdbx_description
1 polymer ?
#
loop_
_entity_poly.entity_id
_entity_poly.type
_entity_poly.pdbx_seq_one_letter_code
_entity_poly.pdbx_strand_id
1 'polypeptide(L)'
;MMNELVQEIRELKQKRGAVILAHYYQFPEIKEIADFVGDSLQLAQQAASVDADVIVFCGVYFMAESAKILSPEKTVLLPDKSAGCYLANQATGEAVRKRKAEIPGCVVVTYVNSSADVKA
;
A
#
# COMPACT_ATOMS: atom_id res chain seq x y z
N MET A 1 7.33 -8.56 -29.55
CA MET A 1 5.95 -9.10 -29.43
C MET A 1 5.41 -8.63 -28.10
N MET A 2 4.25 -7.97 -28.06
CA MET A 2 3.66 -7.51 -26.81
C MET A 2 3.10 -8.73 -26.06
N ASN A 3 3.49 -8.91 -24.80
CA ASN A 3 3.07 -10.03 -23.97
C ASN A 3 1.54 -10.02 -23.80
N GLU A 4 0.85 -11.11 -24.12
CA GLU A 4 -0.61 -11.24 -24.05
C GLU A 4 -1.16 -10.84 -22.67
N LEU A 5 -0.45 -11.20 -21.60
CA LEU A 5 -0.83 -10.84 -20.23
C LEU A 5 -0.76 -9.33 -19.98
N VAL A 6 0.24 -8.64 -20.54
CA VAL A 6 0.37 -7.18 -20.41
C VAL A 6 -0.79 -6.47 -21.12
N GLN A 7 -1.21 -7.00 -22.28
CA GLN A 7 -2.34 -6.48 -23.00
C GLN A 7 -3.64 -6.65 -22.21
N GLU A 8 -3.89 -7.84 -21.67
CA GLU A 8 -5.06 -8.12 -20.83
C GLU A 8 -5.11 -7.20 -19.60
N ILE A 9 -3.98 -7.00 -18.90
CA ILE A 9 -3.90 -6.10 -17.75
C ILE A 9 -4.26 -4.67 -18.14
N ARG A 10 -3.77 -4.18 -19.28
CA ARG A 10 -4.08 -2.81 -19.76
C ARG A 10 -5.56 -2.64 -20.08
N GLU A 11 -6.15 -3.63 -20.75
CA GLU A 11 -7.59 -3.64 -21.07
C GLU A 11 -8.46 -3.67 -19.82
N LEU A 12 -8.12 -4.53 -18.85
CA LEU A 12 -8.82 -4.59 -17.57
C LEU A 12 -8.66 -3.30 -16.77
N LYS A 13 -7.45 -2.73 -16.74
CA LYS A 13 -7.18 -1.45 -16.07
C LYS A 13 -8.09 -0.34 -16.62
N GLN A 14 -8.17 -0.21 -17.94
CA GLN A 14 -9.05 0.77 -18.58
C GLN A 14 -10.53 0.50 -18.29
N LYS A 15 -10.99 -0.74 -18.46
CA LYS A 15 -12.39 -1.13 -18.23
C LYS A 15 -12.85 -0.88 -16.80
N ARG A 16 -11.93 -0.97 -15.84
CA ARG A 16 -12.21 -0.80 -14.41
C ARG A 16 -11.94 0.61 -13.90
N GLY A 17 -11.43 1.53 -14.74
CA GLY A 17 -10.98 2.84 -14.28
C GLY A 17 -9.92 2.73 -13.17
N ALA A 18 -9.01 1.74 -13.29
CA ALA A 18 -8.04 1.43 -12.27
C ALA A 18 -6.68 2.10 -12.52
N VAL A 19 -5.91 2.26 -11.45
CA VAL A 19 -4.48 2.61 -11.51
C VAL A 19 -3.65 1.53 -10.83
N ILE A 20 -2.42 1.34 -11.31
CA ILE A 20 -1.45 0.42 -10.75
C ILE A 20 -0.34 1.23 -10.06
N LEU A 21 -0.21 1.07 -8.75
CA LEU A 21 0.84 1.67 -7.94
C LEU A 21 1.86 0.60 -7.59
N ALA A 22 3.15 0.80 -7.90
CA ALA A 22 4.19 -0.19 -7.66
C ALA A 22 5.33 0.33 -6.79
N HIS A 23 5.76 -0.48 -5.82
CA HIS A 23 6.96 -0.18 -5.03
C HIS A 23 8.24 -0.37 -5.85
N TYR A 24 9.30 0.35 -5.51
CA TYR A 24 10.61 0.20 -6.17
C TYR A 24 11.16 -1.23 -6.20
N TYR A 25 10.81 -2.04 -5.19
CA TYR A 25 11.25 -3.43 -5.07
C TYR A 25 10.47 -4.42 -5.95
N GLN A 26 9.45 -3.97 -6.69
CA GLN A 26 8.76 -4.82 -7.64
C GLN A 26 9.65 -5.20 -8.82
N PHE A 27 9.31 -6.34 -9.45
CA PHE A 27 9.98 -6.81 -10.66
C PHE A 27 9.87 -5.78 -11.81
N PRO A 28 10.87 -5.71 -12.71
CA PRO A 28 10.85 -4.79 -13.85
C PRO A 28 9.55 -4.85 -14.66
N GLU A 29 9.05 -6.03 -14.96
CA GLU A 29 7.81 -6.22 -15.74
C GLU A 29 6.57 -5.62 -15.06
N ILE A 30 6.52 -5.55 -13.73
CA ILE A 30 5.44 -4.92 -12.97
C ILE A 30 5.59 -3.40 -13.01
N LYS A 31 6.83 -2.90 -12.90
CA LYS A 31 7.12 -1.45 -12.98
C LYS A 31 6.81 -0.88 -14.36
N GLU A 32 7.02 -1.66 -15.43
CA GLU A 32 6.74 -1.27 -16.81
C GLU A 32 5.24 -1.06 -17.10
N ILE A 33 4.35 -1.72 -16.34
CA ILE A 33 2.89 -1.60 -16.50
C ILE A 33 2.24 -0.70 -15.44
N ALA A 34 3.01 -0.25 -14.44
CA ALA A 34 2.53 0.62 -13.37
C ALA A 34 2.28 2.04 -13.88
N ASP A 35 1.25 2.69 -13.33
CA ASP A 35 0.98 4.11 -13.58
C ASP A 35 1.89 5.01 -12.74
N PHE A 36 2.32 4.51 -11.58
CA PHE A 36 3.26 5.20 -10.71
C PHE A 36 4.16 4.21 -9.98
N VAL A 37 5.45 4.55 -9.91
CA VAL A 37 6.47 3.78 -9.20
C VAL A 37 7.13 4.66 -8.15
N GLY A 38 7.12 4.23 -6.89
CA GLY A 38 7.58 5.07 -5.77
C GLY A 38 7.99 4.30 -4.52
N ASP A 39 8.45 5.05 -3.52
CA ASP A 39 8.62 4.55 -2.16
C ASP A 39 7.28 4.49 -1.40
N SER A 40 7.32 4.05 -0.14
CA SER A 40 6.12 3.89 0.68
C SER A 40 5.34 5.19 0.93
N LEU A 41 6.01 6.32 1.12
CA LEU A 41 5.36 7.60 1.38
C LEU A 41 4.75 8.18 0.11
N GLN A 42 5.52 8.16 -0.99
CA GLN A 42 5.07 8.63 -2.29
C GLN A 42 3.83 7.87 -2.75
N LEU A 43 3.83 6.54 -2.61
CA LEU A 43 2.69 5.72 -3.01
C LEU A 43 1.45 5.96 -2.15
N ALA A 44 1.63 6.22 -0.84
CA ALA A 44 0.52 6.57 0.06
C ALA A 44 -0.11 7.92 -0.34
N GLN A 45 0.73 8.92 -0.64
CA GLN A 45 0.27 10.23 -1.13
C GLN A 45 -0.42 10.11 -2.49
N GLN A 46 0.14 9.31 -3.40
CA GLN A 46 -0.45 9.07 -4.72
C GLN A 46 -1.82 8.39 -4.61
N ALA A 47 -1.97 7.40 -3.72
CA ALA A 47 -3.27 6.76 -3.49
C ALA A 47 -4.36 7.77 -3.09
N ALA A 48 -4.02 8.74 -2.24
CA ALA A 48 -4.93 9.79 -1.82
C ALA A 48 -5.33 10.74 -2.97
N SER A 49 -4.40 11.03 -3.88
CA SER A 49 -4.59 12.05 -4.93
C SER A 49 -5.14 11.55 -6.25
N VAL A 50 -5.06 10.25 -6.55
CA VAL A 50 -5.58 9.71 -7.82
C VAL A 50 -7.11 9.80 -7.89
N ASP A 51 -7.63 10.13 -9.08
CA ASP A 51 -9.08 10.18 -9.36
C ASP A 51 -9.68 8.80 -9.68
N ALA A 52 -8.86 7.75 -9.75
CA ALA A 52 -9.30 6.40 -10.05
C ALA A 52 -10.08 5.76 -8.88
N ASP A 53 -11.17 5.07 -9.20
CA ASP A 53 -12.00 4.36 -8.21
C ASP A 53 -11.34 3.08 -7.68
N VAL A 54 -10.42 2.51 -8.46
CA VAL A 54 -9.73 1.26 -8.17
C VAL A 54 -8.22 1.46 -8.16
N ILE A 55 -7.57 1.04 -7.09
CA ILE A 55 -6.11 1.05 -6.93
C ILE A 55 -5.64 -0.39 -6.82
N VAL A 56 -4.83 -0.84 -7.78
CA VAL A 56 -4.07 -2.09 -7.67
C VAL A 56 -2.71 -1.76 -7.07
N PHE A 57 -2.49 -2.18 -5.83
CA PHE A 57 -1.30 -1.85 -5.06
C PHE A 57 -0.29 -2.99 -5.14
N CYS A 58 0.71 -2.87 -6.01
CA CYS A 58 1.82 -3.79 -6.16
C CYS A 58 2.91 -3.48 -5.11
N GLY A 59 2.64 -3.89 -3.87
CA GLY A 59 3.49 -3.70 -2.70
C GLY A 59 3.25 -4.77 -1.65
N VAL A 60 3.39 -4.40 -0.37
CA VAL A 60 3.09 -5.27 0.78
C VAL A 60 1.86 -4.78 1.55
N TYR A 61 1.33 -5.64 2.41
CA TYR A 61 0.05 -5.48 3.08
C TYR A 61 -0.15 -4.13 3.79
N PHE A 62 0.81 -3.70 4.63
CA PHE A 62 0.68 -2.43 5.36
C PHE A 62 0.63 -1.21 4.42
N MET A 63 1.23 -1.30 3.22
CA MET A 63 1.20 -0.22 2.24
C MET A 63 -0.19 -0.13 1.61
N ALA A 64 -0.78 -1.28 1.27
CA ALA A 64 -2.15 -1.34 0.77
C ALA A 64 -3.16 -0.89 1.85
N GLU A 65 -2.94 -1.23 3.13
CA GLU A 65 -3.73 -0.68 4.24
C GLU A 65 -3.59 0.84 4.31
N SER A 66 -2.38 1.38 4.19
CA SER A 66 -2.14 2.83 4.22
C SER A 66 -2.85 3.54 3.06
N ALA A 67 -2.82 2.96 1.85
CA ALA A 67 -3.58 3.45 0.71
C ALA A 67 -5.09 3.44 0.98
N LYS A 68 -5.62 2.38 1.61
CA LYS A 68 -7.04 2.28 1.96
C LYS A 68 -7.45 3.26 3.06
N ILE A 69 -6.60 3.48 4.06
CA ILE A 69 -6.81 4.49 5.12
C ILE A 69 -6.92 5.89 4.51
N LEU A 70 -6.05 6.22 3.56
CA LEU A 70 -6.04 7.52 2.89
C LEU A 70 -7.08 7.66 1.77
N SER A 71 -7.67 6.56 1.33
CA SER A 71 -8.70 6.51 0.28
C SER A 71 -9.85 5.59 0.68
N PRO A 72 -10.63 5.95 1.71
CA PRO A 72 -11.63 5.07 2.29
C PRO A 72 -12.75 4.69 1.30
N GLU A 73 -13.07 5.57 0.34
CA GLU A 73 -14.11 5.32 -0.66
C GLU A 73 -13.63 4.47 -1.85
N LYS A 74 -12.31 4.40 -2.07
CA LYS A 74 -11.74 3.69 -3.23
C LYS A 74 -11.60 2.20 -2.96
N THR A 75 -11.68 1.38 -4.01
CA THR A 75 -11.35 -0.05 -3.93
C THR A 75 -9.84 -0.22 -4.02
N VAL A 76 -9.21 -0.75 -2.97
CA VAL A 76 -7.77 -1.06 -2.96
C VAL A 76 -7.58 -2.58 -3.05
N LEU A 77 -6.88 -3.03 -4.08
CA LEU A 77 -6.59 -4.44 -4.36
C LEU A 77 -5.11 -4.71 -4.14
N LEU A 78 -4.81 -5.71 -3.32
CA LEU A 78 -3.47 -6.27 -3.17
C LEU A 78 -3.42 -7.60 -3.94
N PRO A 79 -2.60 -7.73 -5.00
CA PRO A 79 -2.56 -8.93 -5.84
C PRO A 79 -2.25 -10.22 -5.07
N ASP A 80 -1.38 -10.14 -4.06
CA ASP A 80 -1.05 -11.26 -3.19
C ASP A 80 -1.27 -10.86 -1.72
N LYS A 81 -2.31 -11.44 -1.10
CA LYS A 81 -2.65 -11.18 0.31
C LYS A 81 -1.56 -11.65 1.28
N SER A 82 -0.68 -12.55 0.86
CA SER A 82 0.43 -13.06 1.67
C SER A 82 1.67 -12.16 1.63
N ALA A 83 1.68 -11.12 0.79
CA ALA A 83 2.77 -10.15 0.69
C ALA A 83 2.89 -9.30 1.97
N GLY A 84 3.55 -9.85 2.99
CA GLY A 84 3.72 -9.24 4.30
C GLY A 84 5.04 -8.49 4.48
N CYS A 85 5.20 -7.87 5.64
CA CYS A 85 6.47 -7.29 6.08
C CYS A 85 6.79 -7.81 7.47
N TYR A 86 7.87 -8.59 7.59
CA TYR A 86 8.29 -9.18 8.86
C TYR A 86 8.47 -8.12 9.96
N LEU A 87 9.10 -6.99 9.62
CA LEU A 87 9.31 -5.88 10.54
C LEU A 87 7.99 -5.26 11.03
N ALA A 88 7.03 -5.05 10.12
CA ALA A 88 5.74 -4.47 10.49
C ALA A 88 4.95 -5.37 11.46
N ASN A 89 5.16 -6.68 11.39
CA ASN A 89 4.51 -7.67 12.25
C ASN A 89 5.15 -7.80 13.64
N GLN A 90 6.28 -7.14 13.92
CA GLN A 90 6.94 -7.19 15.22
C GLN A 90 6.27 -6.31 16.29
N ALA A 91 5.44 -5.34 15.88
CA ALA A 91 4.76 -4.43 16.78
C ALA A 91 3.24 -4.61 16.69
N THR A 92 2.56 -4.53 17.85
CA THR A 92 1.10 -4.51 17.94
C THR A 92 0.63 -3.19 18.53
N GLY A 93 -0.57 -2.74 18.16
CA GLY A 93 -1.15 -1.52 18.74
C GLY A 93 -1.37 -1.67 20.23
N GLU A 94 -1.73 -2.87 20.71
CA GLU A 94 -1.85 -3.16 22.14
C GLU A 94 -0.54 -2.92 22.89
N ALA A 95 0.58 -3.44 22.39
CA ALA A 95 1.89 -3.26 23.02
C ALA A 95 2.31 -1.78 23.04
N VAL A 96 2.04 -1.04 21.96
CA VAL A 96 2.30 0.41 21.89
C VAL A 96 1.46 1.17 22.91
N ARG A 97 0.15 0.89 23.00
CA ARG A 97 -0.75 1.52 23.97
C ARG A 97 -0.33 1.25 25.41
N LYS A 98 0.05 0.01 25.73
CA LYS A 98 0.59 -0.37 27.05
C LYS A 98 1.85 0.42 27.38
N ARG A 99 2.82 0.47 26.45
CA ARG A 99 4.08 1.18 26.67
C ARG A 99 3.90 2.69 26.81
N LYS A 100 2.96 3.29 26.06
CA LYS A 100 2.61 4.71 26.17
C LYS A 100 2.08 5.06 27.56
N ALA A 101 1.24 4.20 28.16
CA ALA A 101 0.68 4.42 29.49
C ALA A 101 1.75 4.45 30.60
N GLU A 102 2.88 3.78 30.40
CA GLU A 102 4.02 3.76 31.31
C GLU A 102 4.87 5.04 31.24
N ILE A 103 4.69 5.88 30.20
CA ILE A 103 5.50 7.08 29.96
C ILE A 103 4.58 8.29 29.71
N PRO A 104 4.04 8.92 30.77
CA PRO A 104 3.15 10.07 30.63
C PRO A 104 3.77 11.20 29.80
N GLY A 105 2.99 11.74 28.87
CA GLY A 105 3.40 12.85 27.99
C GLY A 105 4.30 12.46 26.81
N CYS A 106 4.60 11.17 26.60
CA CYS A 106 5.40 10.77 25.45
C CYS A 106 4.64 10.90 24.12
N VAL A 107 5.38 11.29 23.08
CA VAL A 107 4.91 11.29 21.70
C VAL A 107 5.25 9.94 21.08
N VAL A 108 4.26 9.28 20.49
CA VAL A 108 4.47 8.02 19.76
C VAL A 108 4.71 8.36 18.28
N VAL A 109 5.88 7.97 17.78
CA VAL A 109 6.22 8.06 16.36
C VAL A 109 6.45 6.64 15.87
N THR A 110 5.75 6.23 14.83
CA THR A 110 5.92 4.93 14.20
C THR A 110 6.40 5.10 12.76
N TYR A 111 7.21 4.16 12.30
CA TYR A 111 7.61 4.10 10.90
C TYR A 111 6.43 3.64 10.03
N VAL A 112 6.46 3.99 8.73
CA VAL A 112 5.38 3.63 7.79
C VAL A 112 5.18 2.11 7.73
N ASN A 113 6.27 1.34 7.89
CA ASN A 113 6.28 -0.12 7.97
C ASN A 113 5.73 -0.62 9.32
N SER A 114 4.45 -0.36 9.55
CA SER A 114 3.69 -0.77 10.74
C SER A 114 2.24 -1.07 10.32
N SER A 115 1.53 -1.90 11.07
CA SER A 115 0.13 -2.21 10.78
C SER A 115 -0.79 -1.00 11.00
N ALA A 116 -2.00 -1.06 10.44
CA ALA A 116 -3.05 -0.09 10.74
C ALA A 116 -3.36 0.00 12.26
N ASP A 117 -3.37 -1.11 12.99
CA ASP A 117 -3.59 -1.14 14.45
C ASP A 117 -2.48 -0.42 15.24
N VAL A 118 -1.23 -0.46 14.79
CA VAL A 118 -0.13 0.31 15.40
C VAL A 118 -0.27 1.81 15.13
N LYS A 119 -0.89 2.20 14.01
CA LYS A 119 -1.08 3.61 13.63
C LYS A 119 -2.26 4.29 14.33
N ALA A 120 -3.21 3.53 14.89
CA ALA A 120 -4.42 4.02 15.57
C ALA A 120 -4.16 4.41 17.03
#